data_AF-A0A959CYU1-F1
#
_entry.id   AF-A0A959CYU1-F1
#
_cell.length_a   1.000
_cell.length_b   1.000
_cell.length_c   1.000
_cell.angle_alpha   90.00
_cell.angle_beta   90.00
_cell.angle_gamma   90.00
#
_symmetry.space_group_name_H-M   'P 1'
#
loop_
_entity.id
_entity.type
_entity.pdbx_description
1 polymer ?
#
loop_
_entity_poly.entity_id
_entity_poly.type
_entity_poly.pdbx_seq_one_letter_code
_entity_poly.pdbx_strand_id
1 'polypeptide(L)'
;PAWSTITDTSLVFEFPEVGVGEEGQIVVEMEPDCQNLMLGEVLCYEARITPDSLCGPMLAGWDGASLQASSFCEGDSLAFRVENAGNGAMASPELYQLNIVNDDIVLLESGSLQLGPGEADTIRALANMDAFLFEVEQPDGHPDPEPVSLLASGCLSPLDTGLLNAFPGSNGNGFFVERCGPVIGPYDPNIKVALPEGFGEEHFIDAGQPIQYTIHFQNVGSDMARTVTIRDKLSPQLSLASFRAGPASHAHEWIILPDRTLAVTFPDINLPDSTSNEPRSHGFFSYSIRPTDGILPFTRIENEAAIFFDFNPPILTNRTEHLIEKPRVAEAVHATLCPGDLYLGQVMERDTVLQQLFAMPEQDSIIWHHVNVLTVEDTTEVGVSLEEPGDWQGISISQDTMITLTLESSSGCDSIVCYHITLLTRLDNPLWAQDIRLSPNPAKDRVQLSWRRLTDQHGEVRIFHSTGRLVAERRVASGTQTLSWNVHHWPSGVYWAELIVAGQRARWRFVVE
;
A
#
# COMPACT_ATOMS: atom_id res chain seq x y z
N PRO A 1 4.92 30.87 30.25
CA PRO A 1 4.25 31.69 29.22
C PRO A 1 2.93 32.27 29.74
N ALA A 2 2.47 33.39 29.18
CA ALA A 2 1.10 33.85 29.40
C ALA A 2 0.20 33.13 28.37
N TRP A 3 -0.53 32.12 28.83
CA TRP A 3 -1.39 31.32 27.96
C TRP A 3 -2.57 32.16 27.46
N SER A 4 -2.76 32.21 26.14
CA SER A 4 -3.90 32.84 25.48
C SER A 4 -5.12 31.91 25.46
N THR A 5 -4.89 30.60 25.40
CA THR A 5 -5.93 29.56 25.53
C THR A 5 -5.47 28.50 26.52
N ILE A 6 -6.38 28.12 27.43
CA ILE A 6 -6.21 26.99 28.34
C ILE A 6 -7.50 26.17 28.27
N THR A 7 -7.40 24.95 27.78
CA THR A 7 -8.44 23.91 27.89
C THR A 7 -7.85 22.68 28.56
N ASP A 8 -8.68 21.68 28.84
CA ASP A 8 -8.25 20.41 29.42
C ASP A 8 -7.29 19.64 28.49
N THR A 9 -7.25 19.97 27.20
CA THR A 9 -6.48 19.25 26.17
C THR A 9 -5.54 20.14 25.35
N SER A 10 -5.53 21.45 25.58
CA SER A 10 -4.77 22.38 24.74
C SER A 10 -4.31 23.61 25.52
N LEU A 11 -3.05 23.97 25.27
CA LEU A 11 -2.43 25.18 25.77
C LEU A 11 -1.88 25.97 24.58
N VAL A 12 -2.32 27.21 24.43
CA VAL A 12 -1.85 28.11 23.37
C VAL A 12 -1.28 29.36 24.02
N PHE A 13 -0.15 29.83 23.50
CA PHE A 13 0.46 31.10 23.90
C PHE A 13 1.13 31.72 22.70
N GLU A 14 1.23 33.05 22.72
CA GLU A 14 2.05 33.81 21.80
C GLU A 14 3.40 34.08 22.46
N PHE A 15 4.50 33.83 21.75
CA PHE A 15 5.83 34.23 22.20
C PHE A 15 6.30 35.46 21.41
N PRO A 16 7.15 36.32 22.01
CA PRO A 16 7.69 37.50 21.34
C PRO A 16 8.57 37.12 20.15
N GLU A 17 8.92 38.10 19.31
CA GLU A 17 9.88 37.90 18.21
C GLU A 17 11.18 37.27 18.72
N VAL A 18 11.57 36.13 18.13
CA VAL A 18 12.80 35.39 18.44
C VAL A 18 13.81 35.71 17.35
N GLY A 19 14.99 36.20 17.74
CA GLY A 19 16.07 36.50 16.80
C GLY A 19 16.61 35.25 16.11
N VAL A 20 17.26 35.43 14.95
CA VAL A 20 17.94 34.32 14.26
C VAL A 20 19.04 33.74 15.15
N GLY A 21 18.93 32.44 15.46
CA GLY A 21 19.87 31.74 16.35
C GLY A 21 19.66 32.04 17.84
N GLU A 22 18.60 32.76 18.20
CA GLU A 22 18.16 32.86 19.58
C GLU A 22 17.42 31.58 19.97
N GLU A 23 17.76 31.03 21.12
CA GLU A 23 17.17 29.81 21.65
C GLU A 23 16.45 30.11 22.97
N GLY A 24 15.37 29.38 23.23
CA GLY A 24 14.59 29.50 24.44
C GLY A 24 13.88 28.20 24.78
N GLN A 25 13.30 28.14 25.98
CA GLN A 25 12.60 26.96 26.46
C GLN A 25 11.22 27.32 27.00
N ILE A 26 10.23 26.49 26.65
CA ILE A 26 8.93 26.47 27.30
C ILE A 26 8.80 25.15 28.06
N VAL A 27 8.43 25.24 29.33
CA VAL A 27 8.10 24.07 30.15
C VAL A 27 6.58 24.04 30.32
N VAL A 28 6.03 22.88 30.03
CA VAL A 28 4.60 22.59 30.19
C VAL A 28 4.48 21.36 31.07
N GLU A 29 3.75 21.51 32.17
CA GLU A 29 3.42 20.41 33.06
C GLU A 29 1.99 19.97 32.75
N MET A 30 1.84 18.71 32.35
CA MET A 30 0.55 18.07 32.12
C MET A 30 0.43 16.90 33.07
N GLU A 31 -0.64 16.87 33.86
CA GLU A 31 -0.97 15.75 34.74
C GLU A 31 -2.12 14.98 34.08
N PRO A 32 -1.85 13.83 33.45
CA PRO A 32 -2.92 13.03 32.87
C PRO A 32 -3.75 12.39 34.01
N ASP A 33 -4.97 11.95 33.70
CA ASP A 33 -5.89 11.40 34.72
C ASP A 33 -5.45 10.00 35.19
N CYS A 34 -4.46 9.98 36.07
CA CYS A 34 -3.85 8.77 36.63
C CYS A 34 -4.83 7.86 37.40
N GLN A 35 -6.07 8.31 37.69
CA GLN A 35 -7.08 7.46 38.33
C GLN A 35 -7.80 6.55 37.35
N ASN A 36 -7.94 7.01 36.11
CA ASN A 36 -8.66 6.30 35.05
C ASN A 36 -7.72 5.68 34.01
N LEU A 37 -6.45 6.11 33.99
CA LEU A 37 -5.44 5.51 33.11
C LEU A 37 -5.12 4.07 33.49
N MET A 38 -5.06 3.22 32.47
CA MET A 38 -4.62 1.83 32.59
C MET A 38 -3.20 1.66 32.05
N LEU A 39 -2.44 0.73 32.63
CA LEU A 39 -1.13 0.36 32.09
C LEU A 39 -1.26 -0.10 30.63
N GLY A 40 -0.38 0.41 29.78
CA GLY A 40 -0.38 0.13 28.34
C GLY A 40 -1.28 1.05 27.49
N GLU A 41 -2.11 1.91 28.10
CA GLU A 41 -2.79 2.97 27.34
C GLU A 41 -1.77 3.95 26.77
N VAL A 42 -2.02 4.46 25.56
CA VAL A 42 -1.09 5.37 24.89
C VAL A 42 -1.50 6.81 25.14
N LEU A 43 -0.54 7.62 25.55
CA LEU A 43 -0.65 9.07 25.65
C LEU A 43 0.25 9.71 24.60
N CYS A 44 -0.28 10.70 23.89
CA CYS A 44 0.48 11.48 22.93
C CYS A 44 0.52 12.95 23.37
N TYR A 45 1.71 13.54 23.31
CA TYR A 45 1.96 14.94 23.57
C TYR A 45 2.42 15.59 22.27
N GLU A 46 1.70 16.63 21.87
CA GLU A 46 1.97 17.37 20.64
C GLU A 46 2.40 18.81 20.97
N ALA A 47 3.39 19.30 20.24
CA ALA A 47 3.74 20.71 20.22
C ALA A 47 3.85 21.19 18.79
N ARG A 48 3.15 22.29 18.49
CA ARG A 48 3.15 22.95 17.17
C ARG A 48 3.48 24.42 17.31
N ILE A 49 4.31 24.94 16.42
CA ILE A 49 4.61 26.35 16.30
C ILE A 49 4.04 26.89 14.98
N THR A 50 3.46 28.10 15.01
CA THR A 50 2.95 28.79 13.82
C THR A 50 3.39 30.26 13.82
N PRO A 51 3.51 30.92 12.65
CA PRO A 51 3.33 30.35 11.31
C PRO A 51 4.43 29.34 10.97
N ASP A 52 4.04 28.26 10.30
CA ASP A 52 4.91 27.18 9.80
C ASP A 52 5.58 27.56 8.46
N SER A 53 5.62 28.86 8.16
CA SER A 53 6.31 29.38 6.99
C SER A 53 7.80 29.53 7.31
N LEU A 54 8.65 28.90 6.52
CA LEU A 54 10.10 29.08 6.61
C LEU A 54 10.48 30.53 6.26
N CYS A 55 10.94 31.26 7.26
CA CYS A 55 11.37 32.66 7.13
C CYS A 55 12.83 32.72 6.64
N GLY A 56 13.06 33.07 5.37
CA GLY A 56 14.41 33.37 4.88
C GLY A 56 14.57 33.23 3.37
N PRO A 57 15.66 33.74 2.77
CA PRO A 57 16.06 33.31 1.44
C PRO A 57 16.28 31.80 1.47
N MET A 58 15.79 31.08 0.46
CA MET A 58 15.98 29.64 0.35
C MET A 58 17.47 29.30 0.55
N LEU A 59 17.75 28.34 1.44
CA LEU A 59 19.10 27.83 1.63
C LEU A 59 19.70 27.47 0.26
N ALA A 60 20.95 27.86 0.03
CA ALA A 60 21.60 27.59 -1.24
C ALA A 60 21.64 26.08 -1.49
N GLY A 61 20.89 25.60 -2.49
CA GLY A 61 20.82 24.19 -2.86
C GLY A 61 19.46 23.52 -2.59
N TRP A 62 18.57 24.14 -1.80
CA TRP A 62 17.20 23.64 -1.61
C TRP A 62 16.27 24.12 -2.72
N ASP A 63 15.40 23.24 -3.21
CA ASP A 63 14.43 23.51 -4.28
C ASP A 63 13.08 24.06 -3.78
N GLY A 64 12.85 24.06 -2.46
CA GLY A 64 11.65 24.59 -1.81
C GLY A 64 10.53 23.58 -1.65
N ALA A 65 10.74 22.33 -2.07
CA ALA A 65 9.84 21.23 -1.80
C ALA A 65 10.00 20.75 -0.34
N SER A 66 8.89 20.32 0.25
CA SER A 66 8.85 19.80 1.63
C SER A 66 7.79 18.71 1.68
N LEU A 67 8.22 17.46 1.82
CA LEU A 67 7.35 16.31 1.79
C LEU A 67 6.73 16.08 3.17
N GLN A 68 5.45 15.71 3.16
CA GLN A 68 4.70 15.25 4.34
C GLN A 68 3.90 14.01 3.93
N ALA A 69 3.73 13.06 4.87
CA ALA A 69 2.96 11.85 4.63
C ALA A 69 1.87 11.66 5.69
N SER A 70 0.74 11.06 5.30
CA SER A 70 -0.31 10.61 6.21
C SER A 70 -0.88 9.28 5.74
N SER A 71 -1.43 8.48 6.66
CA SER A 71 -2.04 7.19 6.36
C SER A 71 -3.52 7.18 6.70
N PHE A 72 -4.33 6.50 5.90
CA PHE A 72 -5.73 6.27 6.19
C PHE A 72 -6.23 4.97 5.55
N CYS A 73 -7.32 4.44 6.12
CA CYS A 73 -7.94 3.21 5.65
C CYS A 73 -9.06 3.50 4.65
N GLU A 74 -9.02 2.85 3.49
CA GLU A 74 -10.06 2.89 2.45
C GLU A 74 -10.58 1.47 2.19
N GLY A 75 -11.64 1.08 2.90
CA GLY A 75 -12.18 -0.28 2.81
C GLY A 75 -11.17 -1.32 3.28
N ASP A 76 -10.80 -2.24 2.38
CA ASP A 76 -9.80 -3.30 2.63
C ASP A 76 -8.39 -2.90 2.16
N SER A 77 -8.11 -1.60 2.04
CA SER A 77 -6.79 -1.08 1.66
C SER A 77 -6.30 -0.01 2.63
N LEU A 78 -4.99 -0.04 2.90
CA LEU A 78 -4.26 1.03 3.58
C LEU A 78 -3.68 1.96 2.51
N ALA A 79 -3.86 3.27 2.68
CA ALA A 79 -3.35 4.28 1.77
C ALA A 79 -2.39 5.22 2.51
N PHE A 80 -1.20 5.43 1.94
CA PHE A 80 -0.22 6.43 2.36
C PHE A 80 -0.24 7.58 1.35
N ARG A 81 -0.72 8.74 1.75
CA ARG A 81 -0.75 9.95 0.92
C ARG A 81 0.47 10.80 1.25
N VAL A 82 1.33 10.99 0.26
CA VAL A 82 2.49 11.89 0.31
C VAL A 82 2.14 13.17 -0.43
N GLU A 83 2.39 14.32 0.19
CA GLU A 83 2.14 15.64 -0.38
C GLU A 83 3.40 16.49 -0.31
N ASN A 84 3.67 17.26 -1.36
CA ASN A 84 4.63 18.35 -1.29
C ASN A 84 3.93 19.61 -0.75
N ALA A 85 4.05 19.82 0.56
CA ALA A 85 3.56 21.00 1.28
C ALA A 85 4.45 22.24 1.09
N GLY A 86 5.58 22.09 0.38
CA GLY A 86 6.49 23.18 0.05
C GLY A 86 5.98 24.08 -1.08
N ASN A 87 6.65 25.22 -1.25
CA ASN A 87 6.35 26.19 -2.32
C ASN A 87 7.11 25.88 -3.62
N GLY A 88 8.12 25.03 -3.57
CA GLY A 88 8.95 24.61 -4.69
C GLY A 88 8.54 23.26 -5.26
N ALA A 89 8.87 23.03 -6.54
CA ALA A 89 8.75 21.72 -7.14
C ALA A 89 10.02 20.91 -6.86
N MET A 90 9.85 19.60 -6.66
CA MET A 90 10.99 18.69 -6.45
C MET A 90 11.92 18.69 -7.67
N ALA A 91 13.21 18.97 -7.47
CA ALA A 91 14.21 19.03 -8.53
C ALA A 91 14.55 17.64 -9.11
N SER A 92 14.45 16.61 -8.28
CA SER A 92 14.64 15.19 -8.60
C SER A 92 13.53 14.33 -7.99
N PRO A 93 13.29 13.11 -8.50
CA PRO A 93 12.47 12.13 -7.80
C PRO A 93 13.11 11.71 -6.47
N GLU A 94 12.31 11.60 -5.42
CA GLU A 94 12.73 11.12 -4.11
C GLU A 94 12.25 9.69 -3.88
N LEU A 95 13.10 8.90 -3.23
CA LEU A 95 12.84 7.48 -2.97
C LEU A 95 11.92 7.31 -1.77
N TYR A 96 10.97 6.39 -1.90
CA TYR A 96 10.17 5.90 -0.78
C TYR A 96 10.36 4.40 -0.59
N GLN A 97 10.13 3.96 0.64
CA GLN A 97 10.09 2.57 1.06
C GLN A 97 8.83 2.32 1.87
N LEU A 98 8.19 1.18 1.63
CA LEU A 98 7.06 0.69 2.40
C LEU A 98 7.45 -0.67 2.95
N ASN A 99 7.67 -0.74 4.25
CA ASN A 99 8.03 -1.94 4.97
C ASN A 99 6.81 -2.53 5.69
N ILE A 100 6.70 -3.86 5.69
CA ILE A 100 5.83 -4.62 6.57
C ILE A 100 6.56 -4.82 7.88
N VAL A 101 5.87 -4.59 8.99
CA VAL A 101 6.39 -4.81 10.33
C VAL A 101 5.55 -5.88 11.00
N ASN A 102 6.16 -7.05 11.22
CA ASN A 102 5.57 -8.17 11.94
C ASN A 102 6.60 -8.77 12.93
N ASP A 103 6.98 -10.05 12.80
CA ASP A 103 8.12 -10.63 13.52
C ASP A 103 9.47 -10.13 12.95
N ASP A 104 9.46 -9.65 11.70
CA ASP A 104 10.60 -9.06 10.99
C ASP A 104 10.19 -7.73 10.32
N ILE A 105 11.17 -6.92 9.93
CA ILE A 105 10.97 -5.79 9.02
C ILE A 105 11.22 -6.29 7.60
N VAL A 106 10.18 -6.25 6.78
CA VAL A 106 10.25 -6.71 5.40
C VAL A 106 9.82 -5.58 4.48
N LEU A 107 10.78 -4.97 3.77
CA LEU A 107 10.48 -4.06 2.67
C LEU A 107 9.49 -4.75 1.74
N LEU A 108 8.32 -4.18 1.49
CA LEU A 108 7.26 -4.69 0.60
C LEU A 108 7.35 -4.04 -0.77
N GLU A 109 7.53 -2.73 -0.79
CA GLU A 109 7.59 -1.94 -2.00
C GLU A 109 8.57 -0.79 -1.81
N SER A 110 9.30 -0.43 -2.84
CA SER A 110 10.01 0.84 -2.91
C SER A 110 9.79 1.44 -4.28
N GLY A 111 9.88 2.77 -4.36
CA GLY A 111 9.69 3.49 -5.59
C GLY A 111 10.26 4.89 -5.48
N SER A 112 9.87 5.74 -6.44
CA SER A 112 10.23 7.15 -6.41
C SER A 112 9.01 7.99 -6.74
N LEU A 113 8.88 9.14 -6.10
CA LEU A 113 7.85 10.13 -6.39
C LEU A 113 8.50 11.47 -6.75
N GLN A 114 7.85 12.22 -7.63
CA GLN A 114 8.26 13.57 -7.97
C GLN A 114 7.01 14.45 -8.06
N LEU A 115 6.88 15.38 -7.12
CA LEU A 115 5.69 16.17 -6.88
C LEU A 115 5.96 17.65 -7.11
N GLY A 116 5.05 18.30 -7.83
CA GLY A 116 4.94 19.76 -7.85
C GLY A 116 4.42 20.32 -6.51
N PRO A 117 4.47 21.64 -6.32
CA PRO A 117 3.98 22.27 -5.10
C PRO A 117 2.46 22.05 -4.94
N GLY A 118 2.04 21.53 -3.78
CA GLY A 118 0.66 21.14 -3.47
C GLY A 118 0.17 19.88 -4.19
N GLU A 119 1.03 19.20 -4.95
CA GLU A 119 0.73 17.90 -5.53
C GLU A 119 0.89 16.79 -4.49
N ALA A 120 0.09 15.74 -4.64
CA ALA A 120 0.14 14.57 -3.78
C ALA A 120 0.02 13.28 -4.60
N ASP A 121 0.68 12.24 -4.13
CA ASP A 121 0.56 10.87 -4.64
C ASP A 121 0.17 9.93 -3.50
N THR A 122 -0.40 8.78 -3.86
CA THR A 122 -0.94 7.81 -2.89
C THR A 122 -0.40 6.42 -3.17
N ILE A 123 0.40 5.90 -2.24
CA ILE A 123 0.91 4.53 -2.23
C ILE A 123 -0.10 3.66 -1.47
N ARG A 124 -0.43 2.48 -2.03
CA ARG A 124 -1.49 1.61 -1.49
C ARG A 124 -0.96 0.24 -1.13
N ALA A 125 -1.39 -0.27 0.02
CA ALA A 125 -1.13 -1.64 0.47
C ALA A 125 -2.43 -2.35 0.85
N LEU A 126 -2.41 -3.69 0.80
CA LEU A 126 -3.53 -4.51 1.24
C LEU A 126 -3.70 -4.44 2.76
N ALA A 127 -4.94 -4.33 3.25
CA ALA A 127 -5.26 -4.39 4.67
C ALA A 127 -5.22 -5.85 5.14
N ASN A 128 -4.03 -6.39 5.45
CA ASN A 128 -3.92 -7.79 5.90
C ASN A 128 -2.72 -8.10 6.82
N MET A 129 -1.93 -7.09 7.21
CA MET A 129 -0.73 -7.26 8.04
C MET A 129 -0.80 -6.36 9.28
N ASP A 130 0.01 -6.68 10.30
CA ASP A 130 -0.12 -6.06 11.63
C ASP A 130 0.26 -4.57 11.61
N ALA A 131 1.43 -4.23 11.06
CA ALA A 131 1.86 -2.85 10.88
C ALA A 131 2.67 -2.64 9.59
N PHE A 132 2.74 -1.39 9.18
CA PHE A 132 3.48 -0.91 8.03
C PHE A 132 4.30 0.32 8.44
N LEU A 133 5.57 0.34 8.05
CA LEU A 133 6.44 1.50 8.19
C LEU A 133 6.69 2.08 6.80
N PHE A 134 6.18 3.28 6.55
CA PHE A 134 6.40 4.03 5.32
C PHE A 134 7.46 5.11 5.54
N GLU A 135 8.46 5.16 4.68
CA GLU A 135 9.55 6.13 4.75
C GLU A 135 9.77 6.79 3.39
N VAL A 136 9.96 8.11 3.37
CA VAL A 136 10.33 8.87 2.16
C VAL A 136 11.34 9.95 2.52
N GLU A 137 12.39 10.07 1.71
CA GLU A 137 13.45 11.06 1.91
C GLU A 137 12.94 12.48 1.67
N GLN A 138 13.47 13.45 2.42
CA GLN A 138 13.27 14.86 2.09
C GLN A 138 14.17 15.27 0.91
N PRO A 139 13.75 16.23 0.06
CA PRO A 139 14.57 16.73 -1.03
C PRO A 139 15.94 17.25 -0.57
N ASP A 140 16.94 17.07 -1.42
CA ASP A 140 18.30 17.54 -1.15
C ASP A 140 18.34 19.02 -0.70
N GLY A 141 19.04 19.27 0.41
CA GLY A 141 19.18 20.60 0.98
C GLY A 141 17.97 21.10 1.79
N HIS A 142 16.93 20.27 1.99
CA HIS A 142 15.81 20.60 2.87
C HIS A 142 16.31 21.03 4.27
N PRO A 143 15.71 22.06 4.90
CA PRO A 143 16.15 22.55 6.21
C PRO A 143 16.10 21.50 7.33
N ASP A 144 15.23 20.50 7.17
CA ASP A 144 15.10 19.34 8.06
C ASP A 144 15.32 18.05 7.23
N PRO A 145 16.57 17.59 7.07
CA PRO A 145 16.91 16.54 6.11
C PRO A 145 16.55 15.12 6.59
N GLU A 146 15.91 14.98 7.75
CA GLU A 146 15.47 13.67 8.23
C GLU A 146 14.30 13.16 7.35
N PRO A 147 14.27 11.87 7.01
CA PRO A 147 13.18 11.30 6.22
C PRO A 147 11.84 11.43 6.96
N VAL A 148 10.76 11.49 6.19
CA VAL A 148 9.40 11.33 6.70
C VAL A 148 9.18 9.84 6.93
N SER A 149 8.91 9.45 8.17
CA SER A 149 8.66 8.08 8.62
C SER A 149 7.29 8.00 9.30
N LEU A 150 6.45 7.09 8.83
CA LEU A 150 5.07 6.92 9.29
C LEU A 150 4.77 5.45 9.57
N LEU A 151 4.44 5.15 10.82
CA LEU A 151 3.97 3.84 11.24
C LEU A 151 2.43 3.81 11.18
N ALA A 152 1.86 2.81 10.51
CA ALA A 152 0.43 2.63 10.36
C ALA A 152 0.02 1.16 10.58
N SER A 153 -1.16 0.92 11.14
CA SER A 153 -1.70 -0.45 11.20
C SER A 153 -2.29 -0.86 9.86
N GLY A 154 -2.39 -2.17 9.59
CA GLY A 154 -3.04 -2.69 8.39
C GLY A 154 -4.57 -2.60 8.38
N CYS A 155 -5.16 -1.60 9.04
CA CYS A 155 -6.60 -1.26 9.08
C CYS A 155 -7.55 -2.29 9.72
N LEU A 156 -7.23 -3.59 9.69
CA LEU A 156 -8.05 -4.65 10.27
C LEU A 156 -7.82 -4.85 11.76
N SER A 157 -6.73 -4.31 12.29
CA SER A 157 -6.39 -4.34 13.71
C SER A 157 -5.84 -2.98 14.16
N PRO A 158 -6.02 -2.62 15.45
CA PRO A 158 -5.33 -1.47 16.03
C PRO A 158 -3.82 -1.63 15.91
N LEU A 159 -3.10 -0.50 15.85
CA LEU A 159 -1.65 -0.51 15.87
C LEU A 159 -1.14 -1.09 17.19
N ASP A 160 -0.15 -1.99 17.14
CA ASP A 160 0.54 -2.44 18.33
C ASP A 160 1.28 -1.26 18.98
N THR A 161 0.90 -0.94 20.20
CA THR A 161 1.45 0.20 20.94
C THR A 161 2.91 0.01 21.30
N GLY A 162 3.41 -1.24 21.31
CA GLY A 162 4.83 -1.55 21.46
C GLY A 162 5.69 -1.05 20.29
N LEU A 163 5.11 -0.80 19.13
CA LEU A 163 5.85 -0.33 17.96
C LEU A 163 5.98 1.20 17.89
N LEU A 164 5.23 1.95 18.71
CA LEU A 164 5.18 3.43 18.64
C LEU A 164 6.55 4.09 18.82
N ASN A 165 7.40 3.50 19.67
CA ASN A 165 8.75 4.00 19.93
C ASN A 165 9.83 3.19 19.20
N ALA A 166 9.49 2.09 18.55
CA ALA A 166 10.46 1.19 17.90
C ALA A 166 11.14 1.85 16.69
N PHE A 167 10.46 2.80 16.04
CA PHE A 167 10.87 3.46 14.81
C PHE A 167 11.03 4.97 15.01
N PRO A 168 11.81 5.66 14.16
CA PRO A 168 11.97 7.10 14.28
C PRO A 168 10.65 7.76 13.87
N GLY A 169 10.00 8.45 14.81
CA GLY A 169 8.84 9.29 14.52
C GLY A 169 9.31 10.64 13.97
N SER A 170 9.40 10.74 12.65
CA SER A 170 9.69 12.00 11.94
C SER A 170 8.60 12.23 10.90
N ASN A 171 7.88 13.34 10.99
CA ASN A 171 6.87 13.69 9.99
C ASN A 171 7.40 14.69 8.93
N GLY A 172 8.73 14.92 8.91
CA GLY A 172 9.39 15.89 8.03
C GLY A 172 8.98 17.34 8.29
N ASN A 173 8.40 17.64 9.46
CA ASN A 173 7.89 18.96 9.80
C ASN A 173 8.58 19.50 11.05
N GLY A 174 9.62 20.32 10.86
CA GLY A 174 10.32 20.99 11.96
C GLY A 174 9.49 21.98 12.79
N PHE A 175 8.22 22.22 12.44
CA PHE A 175 7.28 23.06 13.20
C PHE A 175 6.29 22.24 14.05
N PHE A 176 6.36 20.91 14.00
CA PHE A 176 5.51 20.02 14.77
C PHE A 176 6.33 18.88 15.36
N VAL A 177 6.13 18.60 16.64
CA VAL A 177 6.66 17.39 17.27
C VAL A 177 5.52 16.67 17.98
N GLU A 178 5.51 15.35 17.83
CA GLU A 178 4.66 14.45 18.57
C GLU A 178 5.52 13.43 19.31
N ARG A 179 5.11 13.14 20.54
CA ARG A 179 5.69 12.08 21.36
C ARG A 179 4.57 11.27 21.96
N CYS A 180 4.43 10.04 21.50
CA CYS A 180 3.52 9.06 22.06
C CYS A 180 4.27 8.06 22.94
N GLY A 181 3.59 7.46 23.91
CA GLY A 181 4.15 6.35 24.68
C GLY A 181 3.10 5.68 25.56
N PRO A 182 3.29 4.38 25.89
CA PRO A 182 2.39 3.68 26.78
C PRO A 182 2.54 4.17 28.24
N VAL A 183 1.46 4.14 29.00
CA VAL A 183 1.47 4.33 30.44
C VAL A 183 2.18 3.14 31.08
N ILE A 184 3.35 3.40 31.67
CA ILE A 184 4.17 2.41 32.35
C ILE A 184 4.01 2.48 33.87
N GLY A 185 4.36 1.39 34.55
CA GLY A 185 4.33 1.28 36.01
C GLY A 185 5.48 2.02 36.70
N PRO A 186 5.50 2.04 38.05
CA PRO A 186 6.55 2.69 38.81
C PRO A 186 7.92 2.07 38.51
N TYR A 187 8.88 2.93 38.15
CA TYR A 187 10.26 2.59 37.81
C TYR A 187 11.23 3.45 38.63
N ASP A 188 12.53 3.16 38.59
CA ASP A 188 13.54 4.07 39.15
C ASP A 188 13.44 5.43 38.42
N PRO A 189 13.20 6.54 39.13
CA PRO A 189 13.06 7.85 38.49
C PRO A 189 14.37 8.37 37.89
N ASN A 190 15.51 7.75 38.23
CA ASN A 190 16.82 8.03 37.67
C ASN A 190 17.10 7.08 36.49
N ILE A 191 16.43 7.34 35.36
CA ILE A 191 16.42 6.45 34.18
C ILE A 191 17.06 7.15 32.98
N LYS A 192 17.66 6.34 32.09
CA LYS A 192 18.07 6.74 30.75
C LYS A 192 17.18 6.06 29.72
N VAL A 193 16.54 6.87 28.91
CA VAL A 193 15.70 6.45 27.78
C VAL A 193 16.45 6.73 26.50
N ALA A 194 16.33 5.83 25.52
CA ALA A 194 16.90 6.00 24.19
C ALA A 194 15.80 5.82 23.15
N LEU A 195 15.64 6.82 22.29
CA LEU A 195 14.67 6.82 21.21
C LEU A 195 15.37 6.91 19.84
N PRO A 196 14.92 6.16 18.83
CA PRO A 196 13.91 5.10 18.95
C PRO A 196 14.38 3.96 19.86
N GLU A 197 13.45 3.25 20.47
CA GLU A 197 13.72 2.06 21.28
C GLU A 197 14.33 0.95 20.42
N GLY A 198 14.11 0.97 19.10
CA GLY A 198 14.54 -0.07 18.18
C GLY A 198 13.54 -1.22 18.08
N PHE A 199 13.62 -1.98 17.00
CA PHE A 199 12.68 -3.05 16.69
C PHE A 199 13.09 -4.40 17.31
N GLY A 200 12.10 -5.14 17.83
CA GLY A 200 12.26 -6.47 18.41
C GLY A 200 13.04 -6.51 19.73
N GLU A 201 13.28 -7.71 20.26
CA GLU A 201 13.97 -7.91 21.55
C GLU A 201 15.42 -7.41 21.55
N GLU A 202 16.06 -7.35 20.38
CA GLU A 202 17.45 -6.90 20.23
C GLU A 202 17.57 -5.39 19.98
N HIS A 203 16.43 -4.66 19.94
CA HIS A 203 16.41 -3.21 19.75
C HIS A 203 17.16 -2.77 18.48
N PHE A 204 16.76 -3.34 17.33
CA PHE A 204 17.37 -3.08 16.04
C PHE A 204 17.16 -1.63 15.58
N ILE A 205 18.24 -1.00 15.11
CA ILE A 205 18.25 0.35 14.51
C ILE A 205 19.13 0.37 13.26
N ASP A 206 18.87 1.29 12.33
CA ASP A 206 19.71 1.46 11.15
C ASP A 206 21.08 2.06 11.47
N ALA A 207 22.07 1.73 10.64
CA ALA A 207 23.46 2.17 10.80
C ALA A 207 23.65 3.70 10.81
N GLY A 208 22.75 4.46 10.18
CA GLY A 208 22.79 5.93 10.14
C GLY A 208 21.86 6.61 11.16
N GLN A 209 21.04 5.83 11.86
CA GLN A 209 19.92 6.34 12.63
C GLN A 209 20.38 7.09 13.88
N PRO A 210 20.00 8.36 14.08
CA PRO A 210 20.31 9.07 15.32
C PRO A 210 19.60 8.45 16.51
N ILE A 211 20.32 8.30 17.62
CA ILE A 211 19.76 7.89 18.90
C ILE A 211 19.62 9.14 19.78
N GLN A 212 18.38 9.46 20.15
CA GLN A 212 18.06 10.49 21.13
C GLN A 212 18.05 9.87 22.52
N TYR A 213 19.04 10.23 23.34
CA TYR A 213 19.09 9.86 24.75
C TYR A 213 18.45 10.95 25.61
N THR A 214 17.64 10.55 26.57
CA THR A 214 17.16 11.42 27.66
C THR A 214 17.48 10.78 29.00
N ILE A 215 18.22 11.51 29.83
CA ILE A 215 18.58 11.10 31.19
C ILE A 215 17.69 11.86 32.14
N HIS A 216 16.79 11.13 32.80
CA HIS A 216 15.93 11.64 33.86
C HIS A 216 16.60 11.43 35.22
N PHE A 217 16.37 12.35 36.13
CA PHE A 217 16.85 12.26 37.50
C PHE A 217 15.84 12.84 38.48
N GLN A 218 15.78 12.28 39.69
CA GLN A 218 14.96 12.80 40.77
C GLN A 218 15.74 12.81 42.08
N ASN A 219 15.66 13.91 42.82
CA ASN A 219 16.22 13.99 44.16
C ASN A 219 15.33 13.25 45.18
N VAL A 220 15.55 11.94 45.31
CA VAL A 220 14.91 11.08 46.32
C VAL A 220 15.58 11.15 47.70
N GLY A 221 16.50 12.10 47.90
CA GLY A 221 17.16 12.35 49.17
C GLY A 221 16.23 12.98 50.21
N SER A 222 16.81 13.54 51.27
CA SER A 222 16.06 14.20 52.35
C SER A 222 16.35 15.69 52.48
N ASP A 223 17.13 16.26 51.56
CA ASP A 223 17.50 17.67 51.52
C ASP A 223 17.65 18.14 50.07
N MET A 224 17.62 19.44 49.87
CA MET A 224 17.76 20.09 48.58
C MET A 224 19.16 19.87 47.98
N ALA A 225 19.22 19.38 46.74
CA ALA A 225 20.45 19.26 45.98
C ALA A 225 20.82 20.60 45.33
N ARG A 226 22.04 21.09 45.58
CA ARG A 226 22.48 22.39 45.05
C ARG A 226 23.11 22.27 43.67
N THR A 227 23.74 21.14 43.38
CA THR A 227 24.34 20.82 42.10
C THR A 227 23.96 19.41 41.69
N VAL A 228 23.57 19.23 40.43
CA VAL A 228 23.45 17.91 39.81
C VAL A 228 24.50 17.80 38.71
N THR A 229 25.25 16.70 38.67
CA THR A 229 26.18 16.41 37.58
C THR A 229 25.85 15.06 36.97
N ILE A 230 25.68 15.03 35.65
CA ILE A 230 25.53 13.81 34.87
C ILE A 230 26.90 13.50 34.24
N ARG A 231 27.33 12.25 34.32
CA ARG A 231 28.48 11.73 33.57
C ARG A 231 28.06 10.52 32.76
N ASP A 232 28.24 10.63 31.46
CA ASP A 232 27.77 9.66 30.49
C ASP A 232 28.92 9.23 29.57
N LYS A 233 29.28 7.95 29.64
CA LYS A 233 30.41 7.41 28.89
C LYS A 233 29.96 6.96 27.51
N LEU A 234 30.07 7.86 26.53
CA LEU A 234 29.60 7.60 25.17
C LEU A 234 30.36 6.41 24.55
N SER A 235 29.60 5.47 23.97
CA SER A 235 30.12 4.28 23.27
C SER A 235 31.10 4.64 22.15
N PRO A 236 32.21 3.89 21.94
CA PRO A 236 33.14 4.09 20.83
C PRO A 236 32.48 4.01 19.45
N GLN A 237 31.32 3.36 19.37
CA GLN A 237 30.54 3.20 18.15
C GLN A 237 29.66 4.41 17.81
N LEU A 238 29.68 5.45 18.63
CA LEU A 238 28.96 6.70 18.39
C LEU A 238 29.89 7.78 17.83
N SER A 239 29.45 8.56 16.85
CA SER A 239 30.24 9.64 16.28
C SER A 239 30.14 10.90 17.14
N LEU A 240 31.23 11.34 17.77
CA LEU A 240 31.21 12.58 18.56
C LEU A 240 30.93 13.82 17.71
N ALA A 241 31.21 13.77 16.40
CA ALA A 241 30.93 14.88 15.48
C ALA A 241 29.42 15.06 15.21
N SER A 242 28.64 13.99 15.38
CA SER A 242 27.18 14.03 15.25
C SER A 242 26.47 14.40 16.55
N PHE A 243 27.21 14.60 17.66
CA PHE A 243 26.62 15.01 18.94
C PHE A 243 25.86 16.34 18.80
N ARG A 244 24.63 16.36 19.30
CA ARG A 244 23.78 17.55 19.42
C ARG A 244 23.16 17.55 20.81
N ALA A 245 23.47 18.57 21.61
CA ALA A 245 22.77 18.78 22.87
C ALA A 245 21.30 19.09 22.59
N GLY A 246 20.41 18.53 23.40
CA GLY A 246 18.97 18.73 23.31
C GLY A 246 18.43 19.54 24.49
N PRO A 247 17.12 19.52 24.72
CA PRO A 247 16.49 20.19 25.84
C PRO A 247 16.96 19.65 27.20
N ALA A 248 16.89 20.49 28.22
CA ALA A 248 17.18 20.12 29.61
C ALA A 248 16.20 20.82 30.56
N SER A 249 15.95 20.28 31.75
CA SER A 249 14.97 20.87 32.67
C SER A 249 15.42 22.18 33.33
N HIS A 250 16.72 22.41 33.42
CA HIS A 250 17.31 23.56 34.12
C HIS A 250 18.52 24.12 33.34
N ALA A 251 18.94 25.32 33.73
CA ALA A 251 20.18 25.92 33.24
C ALA A 251 21.38 25.01 33.54
N HIS A 252 22.23 24.81 32.54
CA HIS A 252 23.30 23.83 32.61
C HIS A 252 24.49 24.24 31.73
N GLU A 253 25.61 23.59 32.02
CA GLU A 253 26.80 23.60 31.18
C GLU A 253 27.13 22.15 30.81
N TRP A 254 27.68 21.93 29.61
CA TRP A 254 28.10 20.61 29.19
C TRP A 254 29.46 20.62 28.49
N ILE A 255 30.19 19.52 28.62
CA ILE A 255 31.47 19.29 27.93
C ILE A 255 31.66 17.81 27.65
N ILE A 256 32.26 17.47 26.51
CA ILE A 256 32.75 16.12 26.23
C ILE A 256 34.25 16.09 26.55
N LEU A 257 34.62 15.28 27.53
CA LEU A 257 36.00 15.12 27.98
C LEU A 257 36.82 14.27 26.98
N PRO A 258 38.17 14.32 27.02
CA PRO A 258 39.02 13.58 26.07
C PRO A 258 38.82 12.06 26.08
N ASP A 259 38.29 11.53 27.17
CA ASP A 259 37.96 10.12 27.28
C ASP A 259 36.57 9.78 26.70
N ARG A 260 35.88 10.72 26.05
CA ARG A 260 34.52 10.57 25.50
C ARG A 260 33.42 10.51 26.56
N THR A 261 33.70 10.99 27.78
CA THR A 261 32.67 11.19 28.80
C THR A 261 31.99 12.54 28.57
N LEU A 262 30.69 12.52 28.29
CA LEU A 262 29.85 13.70 28.36
C LEU A 262 29.61 14.03 29.84
N ALA A 263 30.00 15.23 30.25
CA ALA A 263 29.73 15.77 31.57
C ALA A 263 28.76 16.94 31.43
N VAL A 264 27.61 16.85 32.11
CA VAL A 264 26.61 17.91 32.18
C VAL A 264 26.48 18.34 33.62
N THR A 265 26.59 19.64 33.89
CA THR A 265 26.50 20.20 35.24
C THR A 265 25.37 21.21 35.30
N PHE A 266 24.51 21.05 36.31
CA PHE A 266 23.43 21.95 36.67
C PHE A 266 23.84 22.71 37.94
N PRO A 267 24.56 23.84 37.82
CA PRO A 267 24.96 24.63 38.97
C PRO A 267 23.75 25.36 39.57
N ASP A 268 23.73 25.50 40.90
CA ASP A 268 22.70 26.23 41.64
C ASP A 268 21.26 25.83 41.29
N ILE A 269 21.05 24.55 40.95
CA ILE A 269 19.75 24.00 40.56
C ILE A 269 18.74 24.07 41.71
N ASN A 270 19.21 24.00 42.97
CA ASN A 270 18.38 24.06 44.18
C ASN A 270 17.18 23.11 44.11
N LEU A 271 17.43 21.87 43.67
CA LEU A 271 16.43 20.85 43.40
C LEU A 271 15.90 20.30 44.73
N PRO A 272 14.64 20.57 45.11
CA PRO A 272 14.07 20.11 46.37
C PRO A 272 14.03 18.58 46.43
N ASP A 273 13.97 18.03 47.64
CA ASP A 273 13.76 16.60 47.82
C ASP A 273 12.31 16.19 47.52
N SER A 274 12.13 14.93 47.12
CA SER A 274 10.83 14.40 46.72
C SER A 274 9.80 14.34 47.85
N THR A 275 10.21 14.34 49.12
CA THR A 275 9.27 14.34 50.26
C THR A 275 8.76 15.74 50.58
N SER A 276 9.59 16.77 50.34
CA SER A 276 9.21 18.17 50.54
C SER A 276 8.45 18.76 49.35
N ASN A 277 8.84 18.39 48.11
CA ASN A 277 8.20 18.89 46.90
C ASN A 277 8.44 17.93 45.73
N GLU A 278 7.66 16.84 45.70
CA GLU A 278 7.75 15.81 44.67
C GLU A 278 7.73 16.36 43.24
N PRO A 279 6.75 17.20 42.82
CA PRO A 279 6.67 17.63 41.42
C PRO A 279 7.89 18.44 40.97
N ARG A 280 8.56 19.14 41.89
CA ARG A 280 9.76 19.94 41.60
C ARG A 280 11.08 19.23 41.88
N SER A 281 11.04 17.97 42.31
CA SER A 281 12.24 17.19 42.63
C SER A 281 12.89 16.52 41.42
N HIS A 282 12.33 16.73 40.22
CA HIS A 282 12.71 16.08 38.97
C HIS A 282 13.56 16.97 38.06
N GLY A 283 14.36 16.34 37.21
CA GLY A 283 15.00 16.99 36.09
C GLY A 283 15.42 16.03 34.99
N PHE A 284 15.88 16.59 33.86
CA PHE A 284 16.36 15.80 32.74
C PHE A 284 17.41 16.54 31.90
N PHE A 285 18.17 15.79 31.12
CA PHE A 285 19.02 16.27 30.03
C PHE A 285 18.85 15.34 28.81
N SER A 286 18.60 15.91 27.64
CA SER A 286 18.52 15.17 26.38
C SER A 286 19.67 15.50 25.44
N TYR A 287 20.08 14.55 24.62
CA TYR A 287 21.00 14.77 23.49
C TYR A 287 20.74 13.75 22.38
N SER A 288 21.15 14.08 21.16
CA SER A 288 21.14 13.17 20.01
C SER A 288 22.56 12.87 19.53
N ILE A 289 22.81 11.64 19.13
CA ILE A 289 24.09 11.20 18.58
C ILE A 289 23.89 10.02 17.62
N ARG A 290 24.57 10.05 16.47
CA ARG A 290 24.52 8.97 15.46
C ARG A 290 25.61 7.92 15.70
N PRO A 291 25.38 6.65 15.32
CA PRO A 291 26.44 5.68 15.13
C PRO A 291 27.55 6.20 14.20
N THR A 292 28.74 5.61 14.28
CA THR A 292 29.85 5.95 13.39
C THR A 292 29.59 5.45 11.97
N ASP A 293 29.93 6.25 10.97
CA ASP A 293 29.85 5.84 9.56
C ASP A 293 30.57 4.50 9.32
N GLY A 294 29.93 3.60 8.56
CA GLY A 294 30.48 2.27 8.25
C GLY A 294 30.46 1.29 9.43
N ILE A 295 29.67 1.56 10.48
CA ILE A 295 29.41 0.61 11.56
C ILE A 295 28.87 -0.71 10.98
N LEU A 296 29.39 -1.84 11.47
CA LEU A 296 29.03 -3.15 10.95
C LEU A 296 27.66 -3.61 11.48
N PRO A 297 26.90 -4.38 10.68
CA PRO A 297 25.72 -5.08 11.16
C PRO A 297 25.99 -5.88 12.44
N PHE A 298 24.98 -5.97 13.31
CA PHE A 298 25.03 -6.66 14.61
C PHE A 298 26.07 -6.07 15.58
N THR A 299 26.54 -4.84 15.34
CA THR A 299 27.33 -4.11 16.35
C THR A 299 26.41 -3.62 17.45
N ARG A 300 26.73 -3.98 18.69
CA ARG A 300 25.97 -3.53 19.87
C ARG A 300 26.43 -2.13 20.31
N ILE A 301 25.45 -1.28 20.61
CA ILE A 301 25.65 0.04 21.20
C ILE A 301 24.98 0.03 22.57
N GLU A 302 25.77 0.15 23.62
CA GLU A 302 25.27 0.24 24.99
C GLU A 302 25.59 1.60 25.58
N ASN A 303 24.70 2.11 26.43
CA ASN A 303 24.90 3.39 27.08
C ASN A 303 24.26 3.45 28.47
N GLU A 304 24.99 3.98 29.44
CA GLU A 304 24.60 4.10 30.86
C GLU A 304 25.19 5.39 31.42
N ALA A 305 24.43 6.11 32.25
CA ALA A 305 24.86 7.36 32.84
C ALA A 305 24.95 7.27 34.37
N ALA A 306 25.82 8.09 34.95
CA ALA A 306 25.98 8.27 36.38
C ALA A 306 25.51 9.68 36.78
N ILE A 307 24.57 9.76 37.72
CA ILE A 307 23.99 11.01 38.22
C ILE A 307 24.52 11.28 39.62
N PHE A 308 25.12 12.44 39.83
CA PHE A 308 25.69 12.88 41.10
C PHE A 308 24.85 14.04 41.66
N PHE A 309 24.35 13.89 42.89
CA PHE A 309 23.71 14.96 43.65
C PHE A 309 24.72 15.51 44.66
N ASP A 310 25.12 16.77 44.49
CA ASP A 310 26.18 17.43 45.26
C ASP A 310 27.46 16.58 45.34
N PHE A 311 27.81 16.09 46.54
CA PHE A 311 29.00 15.29 46.81
C PHE A 311 28.69 13.81 47.07
N ASN A 312 27.44 13.40 46.82
CA ASN A 312 27.01 12.03 47.07
C ASN A 312 27.60 11.06 46.01
N PRO A 313 27.73 9.77 46.35
CA PRO A 313 28.01 8.74 45.37
C PRO A 313 26.98 8.76 44.23
N PRO A 314 27.37 8.34 43.01
CA PRO A 314 26.47 8.40 41.87
C PRO A 314 25.33 7.38 41.99
N ILE A 315 24.17 7.77 41.48
CA ILE A 315 23.09 6.87 41.11
C ILE A 315 23.30 6.53 39.64
N LEU A 316 23.40 5.24 39.32
CA LEU A 316 23.51 4.77 37.94
C LEU A 316 22.11 4.63 37.35
N THR A 317 21.96 5.03 36.09
CA THR A 317 20.73 4.74 35.33
C THR A 317 20.67 3.26 34.97
N ASN A 318 19.55 2.82 34.41
CA ASN A 318 19.53 1.61 33.59
C ASN A 318 20.50 1.73 32.41
N ARG A 319 20.82 0.58 31.82
CA ARG A 319 21.52 0.48 30.55
C ARG A 319 20.51 0.50 29.41
N THR A 320 20.84 1.30 28.40
CA THR A 320 20.16 1.29 27.09
C THR A 320 21.00 0.47 26.12
N GLU A 321 20.35 -0.30 25.25
CA GLU A 321 21.01 -1.20 24.30
C GLU A 321 20.34 -1.10 22.94
N HIS A 322 21.16 -1.10 21.90
CA HIS A 322 20.74 -1.15 20.50
C HIS A 322 21.65 -2.08 19.72
N LEU A 323 21.11 -2.70 18.69
CA LEU A 323 21.86 -3.52 17.76
C LEU A 323 21.74 -2.95 16.35
N ILE A 324 22.85 -2.77 15.65
CA ILE A 324 22.80 -2.27 14.26
C ILE A 324 22.13 -3.33 13.38
N GLU A 325 21.04 -2.96 12.75
CA GLU A 325 20.36 -3.80 11.77
C GLU A 325 21.26 -4.01 10.56
N LYS A 326 21.14 -5.20 9.99
CA LYS A 326 21.77 -5.51 8.73
C LYS A 326 20.98 -4.85 7.60
N PRO A 327 21.62 -3.99 6.78
CA PRO A 327 20.95 -3.30 5.69
C PRO A 327 20.20 -4.28 4.79
N ARG A 328 19.04 -3.86 4.29
CA ARG A 328 18.26 -4.58 3.29
C ARG A 328 18.11 -3.71 2.05
N VAL A 329 18.20 -4.32 0.88
CA VAL A 329 17.87 -3.67 -0.39
C VAL A 329 16.78 -4.50 -1.03
N ALA A 330 15.68 -3.87 -1.44
CA ALA A 330 14.71 -4.54 -2.28
C ALA A 330 14.70 -3.99 -3.70
N GLU A 331 14.37 -4.87 -4.62
CA GLU A 331 14.02 -4.54 -6.00
C GLU A 331 12.62 -5.09 -6.28
N ALA A 332 11.77 -4.30 -6.94
CA ALA A 332 10.46 -4.74 -7.38
C ALA A 332 10.47 -5.03 -8.89
N VAL A 333 10.11 -6.26 -9.25
CA VAL A 333 9.95 -6.73 -10.62
C VAL A 333 8.47 -6.89 -10.90
N HIS A 334 7.98 -6.24 -11.96
CA HIS A 334 6.60 -6.39 -12.40
C HIS A 334 6.53 -7.41 -13.54
N ALA A 335 5.63 -8.37 -13.42
CA ALA A 335 5.37 -9.37 -14.46
C ALA A 335 3.87 -9.39 -14.78
N THR A 336 3.53 -9.49 -16.06
CA THR A 336 2.16 -9.68 -16.51
C THR A 336 2.06 -11.04 -17.18
N LEU A 337 1.21 -11.91 -16.64
CA LEU A 337 1.10 -13.33 -17.02
C LEU A 337 -0.36 -13.73 -17.29
N CYS A 338 -0.57 -14.93 -17.83
CA CYS A 338 -1.89 -15.53 -18.00
C CYS A 338 -2.21 -16.54 -16.88
N PRO A 339 -3.51 -16.84 -16.64
CA PRO A 339 -3.90 -17.90 -15.73
C PRO A 339 -3.32 -19.25 -16.18
N GLY A 340 -2.62 -19.93 -15.27
CA GLY A 340 -1.94 -21.19 -15.53
C GLY A 340 -0.44 -21.05 -15.89
N ASP A 341 0.08 -19.84 -16.07
CA ASP A 341 1.50 -19.64 -16.37
C ASP A 341 2.39 -20.00 -15.18
N LEU A 342 3.56 -20.55 -15.49
CA LEU A 342 4.57 -20.88 -14.49
C LEU A 342 5.49 -19.68 -14.25
N TYR A 343 5.54 -19.19 -13.00
CA TYR A 343 6.45 -18.12 -12.59
C TYR A 343 7.16 -18.52 -11.30
N LEU A 344 8.49 -18.44 -11.30
CA LEU A 344 9.36 -18.89 -10.18
C LEU A 344 9.01 -20.30 -9.65
N GLY A 345 8.57 -21.20 -10.56
CA GLY A 345 8.22 -22.58 -10.23
C GLY A 345 6.82 -22.77 -9.63
N GLN A 346 5.99 -21.73 -9.58
CA GLN A 346 4.60 -21.78 -9.12
C GLN A 346 3.63 -21.44 -10.26
N VAL A 347 2.46 -22.07 -10.27
CA VAL A 347 1.40 -21.80 -11.27
C VAL A 347 0.59 -20.59 -10.81
N MET A 348 0.53 -19.56 -11.64
CA MET A 348 -0.14 -18.29 -11.34
C MET A 348 -1.57 -18.33 -11.84
N GLU A 349 -2.55 -18.24 -10.94
CA GLU A 349 -3.98 -18.27 -11.28
C GLU A 349 -4.68 -16.92 -11.06
N ARG A 350 -4.03 -16.03 -10.30
CA ARG A 350 -4.52 -14.71 -9.89
C ARG A 350 -3.33 -13.83 -9.56
N ASP A 351 -3.58 -12.52 -9.48
CA ASP A 351 -2.60 -11.54 -9.02
C ASP A 351 -1.94 -12.01 -7.73
N THR A 352 -0.62 -12.02 -7.73
CA THR A 352 0.19 -12.58 -6.64
C THR A 352 1.45 -11.74 -6.48
N VAL A 353 1.84 -11.49 -5.23
CA VAL A 353 3.12 -10.90 -4.88
C VAL A 353 4.01 -12.01 -4.33
N LEU A 354 5.17 -12.25 -4.95
CA LEU A 354 6.14 -13.26 -4.52
C LEU A 354 7.41 -12.59 -4.02
N GLN A 355 8.09 -13.21 -3.06
CA GLN A 355 9.34 -12.72 -2.47
C GLN A 355 10.47 -13.72 -2.71
N GLN A 356 11.65 -13.21 -3.10
CA GLN A 356 12.92 -13.95 -3.06
C GLN A 356 13.90 -13.23 -2.13
N LEU A 357 14.43 -13.94 -1.14
CA LEU A 357 15.43 -13.40 -0.20
C LEU A 357 16.82 -13.98 -0.52
N PHE A 358 17.81 -13.09 -0.63
CA PHE A 358 19.21 -13.39 -0.83
C PHE A 358 20.00 -12.89 0.38
N ALA A 359 20.26 -13.79 1.32
CA ALA A 359 21.02 -13.47 2.52
C ALA A 359 22.53 -13.38 2.22
N MET A 360 23.15 -12.22 2.42
CA MET A 360 24.61 -12.03 2.26
C MET A 360 25.23 -11.54 3.56
N PRO A 361 26.55 -11.62 3.80
CA PRO A 361 27.10 -11.25 5.11
C PRO A 361 26.89 -9.78 5.53
N GLU A 362 26.94 -8.84 4.59
CA GLU A 362 26.93 -7.39 4.88
C GLU A 362 25.59 -6.71 4.62
N GLN A 363 24.72 -7.31 3.78
CA GLN A 363 23.44 -6.75 3.36
C GLN A 363 22.56 -7.87 2.83
N ASP A 364 21.25 -7.81 3.08
CA ASP A 364 20.31 -8.73 2.46
C ASP A 364 19.68 -8.10 1.23
N SER A 365 19.52 -8.89 0.17
CA SER A 365 18.81 -8.46 -1.04
C SER A 365 17.48 -9.18 -1.13
N ILE A 366 16.41 -8.43 -1.34
CA ILE A 366 15.05 -8.94 -1.50
C ILE A 366 14.60 -8.60 -2.92
N ILE A 367 14.00 -9.55 -3.62
CA ILE A 367 13.32 -9.26 -4.89
C ILE A 367 11.84 -9.57 -4.70
N TRP A 368 11.01 -8.55 -4.89
CA TRP A 368 9.57 -8.68 -4.97
C TRP A 368 9.13 -8.82 -6.40
N HIS A 369 8.23 -9.76 -6.64
CA HIS A 369 7.64 -9.96 -7.94
C HIS A 369 6.15 -9.67 -7.86
N HIS A 370 5.76 -8.52 -8.41
CA HIS A 370 4.36 -8.14 -8.57
C HIS A 370 3.84 -8.79 -9.85
N VAL A 371 3.18 -9.92 -9.70
CA VAL A 371 2.60 -10.68 -10.81
C VAL A 371 1.14 -10.25 -10.98
N ASN A 372 0.86 -9.56 -12.09
CA ASN A 372 -0.49 -9.30 -12.56
C ASN A 372 -0.90 -10.44 -13.51
N VAL A 373 -1.98 -11.14 -13.20
CA VAL A 373 -2.54 -12.21 -14.01
C VAL A 373 -3.76 -11.67 -14.76
N LEU A 374 -3.61 -11.51 -16.08
CA LEU A 374 -4.67 -10.98 -16.93
C LEU A 374 -5.87 -11.94 -16.90
N THR A 375 -7.05 -11.42 -16.57
CA THR A 375 -8.29 -12.17 -16.74
C THR A 375 -8.56 -12.36 -18.23
N VAL A 376 -8.81 -13.60 -18.66
CA VAL A 376 -9.29 -13.89 -20.02
C VAL A 376 -10.73 -13.39 -20.12
N GLU A 377 -10.89 -12.11 -20.42
CA GLU A 377 -12.19 -11.53 -20.72
C GLU A 377 -12.40 -11.45 -22.23
N ASP A 378 -13.63 -11.82 -22.62
CA ASP A 378 -14.25 -11.69 -23.93
C ASP A 378 -13.93 -12.75 -25.01
N THR A 379 -14.75 -13.80 -24.98
CA THR A 379 -15.16 -14.49 -26.21
C THR A 379 -16.23 -13.63 -26.87
N THR A 380 -15.96 -13.08 -28.05
CA THR A 380 -16.95 -12.32 -28.83
C THR A 380 -17.38 -13.12 -30.06
N GLU A 381 -18.68 -13.40 -30.16
CA GLU A 381 -19.27 -14.06 -31.32
C GLU A 381 -19.75 -13.01 -32.33
N VAL A 382 -19.28 -13.11 -33.58
CA VAL A 382 -19.67 -12.20 -34.66
C VAL A 382 -20.27 -13.00 -35.81
N GLY A 383 -21.56 -12.82 -36.05
CA GLY A 383 -22.25 -13.44 -37.19
C GLY A 383 -21.98 -12.67 -38.48
N VAL A 384 -21.50 -13.36 -39.53
CA VAL A 384 -21.30 -12.79 -40.87
C VAL A 384 -22.14 -13.58 -41.88
N SER A 385 -22.88 -12.87 -42.72
CA SER A 385 -23.68 -13.48 -43.80
C SER A 385 -23.12 -13.05 -45.16
N LEU A 386 -22.91 -14.01 -46.07
CA LEU A 386 -22.39 -13.77 -47.42
C LEU A 386 -23.38 -14.27 -48.48
N GLU A 387 -23.47 -13.55 -49.61
CA GLU A 387 -24.19 -13.96 -50.82
C GLU A 387 -23.22 -14.60 -51.82
N GLU A 388 -23.61 -15.68 -52.52
CA GLU A 388 -22.70 -16.44 -53.40
C GLU A 388 -22.37 -15.75 -54.74
N PRO A 389 -21.11 -15.86 -55.22
CA PRO A 389 -19.93 -16.36 -54.50
C PRO A 389 -19.32 -15.28 -53.60
N GLY A 390 -19.04 -15.63 -52.33
CA GLY A 390 -18.54 -14.69 -51.31
C GLY A 390 -17.12 -15.00 -50.87
N ASP A 391 -16.21 -14.06 -51.08
CA ASP A 391 -14.88 -14.05 -50.47
C ASP A 391 -14.95 -13.32 -49.12
N TRP A 392 -14.39 -13.92 -48.07
CA TRP A 392 -14.24 -13.29 -46.77
C TRP A 392 -12.77 -13.19 -46.41
N GLN A 393 -12.24 -11.96 -46.36
CA GLN A 393 -10.83 -11.66 -46.11
C GLN A 393 -9.85 -12.43 -47.02
N GLY A 394 -10.22 -12.64 -48.30
CA GLY A 394 -9.38 -13.33 -49.28
C GLY A 394 -9.46 -14.85 -49.26
N ILE A 395 -10.31 -15.42 -48.40
CA ILE A 395 -10.64 -16.85 -48.38
C ILE A 395 -11.97 -17.04 -49.12
N SER A 396 -11.96 -17.88 -50.17
CA SER A 396 -13.18 -18.24 -50.88
C SER A 396 -13.99 -19.24 -50.06
N ILE A 397 -15.16 -18.81 -49.59
CA ILE A 397 -16.04 -19.62 -48.76
C ILE A 397 -17.14 -20.22 -49.64
N SER A 398 -17.17 -21.55 -49.78
CA SER A 398 -18.11 -22.26 -50.67
C SER A 398 -19.20 -23.05 -49.92
N GLN A 399 -19.22 -22.97 -48.59
CA GLN A 399 -20.21 -23.59 -47.71
C GLN A 399 -20.20 -22.89 -46.34
N ASP A 400 -21.25 -23.07 -45.53
CA ASP A 400 -21.28 -22.58 -44.14
C ASP A 400 -19.99 -22.96 -43.41
N THR A 401 -19.29 -21.97 -42.86
CA THR A 401 -17.95 -22.14 -42.29
C THR A 401 -17.87 -21.36 -40.99
N MET A 402 -17.29 -21.99 -39.95
CA MET A 402 -16.93 -21.29 -38.73
C MET A 402 -15.43 -20.97 -38.81
N ILE A 403 -15.08 -19.69 -38.62
CA ILE A 403 -13.69 -19.26 -38.56
C ILE A 403 -13.45 -18.66 -37.18
N THR A 404 -12.54 -19.29 -36.43
CA THR A 404 -12.08 -18.78 -35.15
C THR A 404 -10.81 -17.98 -35.41
N LEU A 405 -10.80 -16.71 -34.99
CA LEU A 405 -9.62 -15.87 -34.98
C LEU A 405 -9.20 -15.65 -33.53
N THR A 406 -8.00 -16.13 -33.21
CA THR A 406 -7.34 -15.83 -31.94
C THR A 406 -6.60 -14.50 -32.12
N LEU A 407 -6.98 -13.48 -31.35
CA LEU A 407 -6.26 -12.21 -31.34
C LEU A 407 -5.15 -12.30 -30.29
N GLU A 408 -3.91 -12.40 -30.76
CA GLU A 408 -2.74 -12.47 -29.88
C GLU A 408 -2.43 -11.07 -29.33
N SER A 409 -2.61 -10.90 -28.02
CA SER A 409 -1.95 -9.81 -27.29
C SER A 409 -0.46 -10.14 -27.14
N SER A 410 0.39 -9.12 -26.97
CA SER A 410 1.84 -9.30 -26.79
C SER A 410 2.24 -10.15 -25.59
N SER A 411 1.29 -10.43 -24.68
CA SER A 411 1.49 -11.19 -23.45
C SER A 411 0.78 -12.56 -23.45
N GLY A 412 0.14 -12.97 -24.54
CA GLY A 412 -0.35 -14.34 -24.74
C GLY A 412 -1.70 -14.71 -24.11
N CYS A 413 -2.37 -13.80 -23.40
CA CYS A 413 -3.73 -14.06 -22.91
C CYS A 413 -4.70 -13.61 -24.00
N ASP A 414 -5.42 -14.57 -24.57
CA ASP A 414 -6.12 -14.46 -25.84
C ASP A 414 -7.55 -13.98 -25.70
N SER A 415 -7.94 -13.01 -26.52
CA SER A 415 -9.35 -12.77 -26.80
C SER A 415 -9.72 -13.60 -28.04
N ILE A 416 -10.69 -14.49 -27.89
CA ILE A 416 -11.17 -15.35 -28.98
C ILE A 416 -12.33 -14.63 -29.68
N VAL A 417 -12.17 -14.31 -30.96
CA VAL A 417 -13.28 -13.84 -31.81
C VAL A 417 -13.75 -15.01 -32.68
N CYS A 418 -14.96 -15.47 -32.43
CA CYS A 418 -15.58 -16.53 -33.21
C CYS A 418 -16.48 -15.93 -34.30
N TYR A 419 -16.08 -16.08 -35.56
CA TYR A 419 -16.92 -15.70 -36.70
C TYR A 419 -17.77 -16.88 -37.17
N HIS A 420 -19.08 -16.75 -37.04
CA HIS A 420 -20.04 -17.67 -37.66
C HIS A 420 -20.38 -17.17 -39.07
N ILE A 421 -19.73 -17.72 -40.10
CA ILE A 421 -19.97 -17.35 -41.50
C ILE A 421 -21.04 -18.28 -42.07
N THR A 422 -22.24 -17.72 -42.27
CA THR A 422 -23.35 -18.45 -42.91
C THR A 422 -23.41 -18.05 -44.38
N LEU A 423 -23.29 -19.03 -45.28
CA LEU A 423 -23.44 -18.86 -46.72
C LEU A 423 -24.90 -19.04 -47.09
N LEU A 424 -25.52 -17.99 -47.64
CA LEU A 424 -26.92 -18.07 -48.07
C LEU A 424 -27.01 -18.87 -49.38
N THR A 425 -26.95 -20.19 -49.30
CA THR A 425 -27.11 -21.07 -50.47
C THR A 425 -28.55 -20.97 -51.01
N ARG A 426 -28.70 -20.41 -52.20
CA ARG A 426 -29.84 -20.75 -53.07
C ARG A 426 -29.61 -22.18 -53.54
N LEU A 427 -30.12 -23.15 -52.79
CA LEU A 427 -30.43 -24.45 -53.39
C LEU A 427 -31.46 -24.18 -54.48
N ASP A 428 -31.06 -24.32 -55.76
CA ASP A 428 -31.98 -24.31 -56.89
C ASP A 428 -32.98 -25.46 -56.69
N ASN A 429 -34.08 -25.14 -56.02
CA ASN A 429 -35.18 -26.07 -55.85
C ASN A 429 -35.60 -26.54 -57.25
N PRO A 430 -35.76 -27.86 -57.47
CA PRO A 430 -36.18 -28.38 -58.76
C PRO A 430 -37.47 -27.69 -59.24
N LEU A 431 -37.67 -27.54 -60.55
CA LEU A 431 -38.76 -26.72 -61.12
C LEU A 431 -40.16 -27.01 -60.53
N TRP A 432 -40.43 -28.25 -60.09
CA TRP A 432 -41.69 -28.63 -59.45
C TRP A 432 -41.93 -27.97 -58.08
N ALA A 433 -40.88 -27.51 -57.41
CA ALA A 433 -40.92 -26.93 -56.08
C ALA A 433 -41.12 -25.40 -56.08
N GLN A 434 -41.21 -24.76 -57.25
CA GLN A 434 -41.40 -23.30 -57.37
C GLN A 434 -42.77 -22.80 -56.84
N ASP A 435 -43.79 -23.66 -56.88
CA ASP A 435 -45.16 -23.35 -56.42
C ASP A 435 -45.38 -23.66 -54.94
N ILE A 436 -44.33 -24.04 -54.22
CA ILE A 436 -44.39 -24.34 -52.80
C ILE A 436 -44.09 -23.08 -51.99
N ARG A 437 -44.87 -22.87 -50.93
CA ARG A 437 -44.76 -21.70 -50.04
C ARG A 437 -44.70 -22.17 -48.60
N LEU A 438 -43.71 -21.65 -47.87
CA LEU A 438 -43.59 -21.81 -46.43
C LEU A 438 -43.93 -20.49 -45.74
N SER A 439 -44.94 -20.50 -44.87
CA SER A 439 -45.43 -19.30 -44.19
C SER A 439 -46.20 -19.62 -42.90
N PRO A 440 -46.25 -18.71 -41.91
CA PRO A 440 -45.44 -17.50 -41.80
C PRO A 440 -43.96 -17.82 -41.56
N ASN A 441 -43.08 -16.90 -41.94
CA ASN A 441 -41.66 -16.97 -41.66
C ASN A 441 -41.17 -15.52 -41.45
N PRO A 442 -40.82 -15.10 -40.22
CA PRO A 442 -40.69 -15.91 -39.00
C PRO A 442 -42.01 -16.52 -38.47
N ALA A 443 -41.93 -17.64 -37.77
CA ALA A 443 -43.05 -18.37 -37.18
C ALA A 443 -43.01 -18.33 -35.65
N LYS A 444 -44.12 -17.93 -35.01
CA LYS A 444 -44.25 -17.92 -33.55
C LYS A 444 -45.01 -19.14 -33.04
N ASP A 445 -46.26 -19.28 -33.46
CA ASP A 445 -47.11 -20.40 -32.98
C ASP A 445 -47.18 -21.56 -33.97
N ARG A 446 -47.11 -21.26 -35.27
CA ARG A 446 -47.25 -22.27 -36.33
C ARG A 446 -46.47 -21.89 -37.58
N VAL A 447 -46.04 -22.91 -38.31
CA VAL A 447 -45.51 -22.79 -39.66
C VAL A 447 -46.26 -23.75 -40.59
N GLN A 448 -46.50 -23.33 -41.83
CA GLN A 448 -47.21 -24.12 -42.83
C GLN A 448 -46.42 -24.21 -44.12
N LEU A 449 -46.40 -25.41 -44.71
CA LEU A 449 -45.90 -25.69 -46.05
C LEU A 449 -47.10 -25.96 -46.94
N SER A 450 -47.30 -25.16 -47.99
CA SER A 450 -48.47 -25.21 -48.89
C SER A 450 -48.05 -25.30 -50.36
N TRP A 451 -48.87 -25.97 -51.18
CA TRP A 451 -48.61 -26.17 -52.61
C TRP A 451 -49.91 -26.37 -53.39
N ARG A 452 -49.88 -26.08 -54.71
CA ARG A 452 -51.06 -26.20 -55.59
C ARG A 452 -51.28 -27.60 -56.15
N ARG A 453 -50.21 -28.27 -56.58
CA ARG A 453 -50.22 -29.68 -57.02
C ARG A 453 -48.91 -30.34 -56.65
N LEU A 454 -49.00 -31.42 -55.88
CA LEU A 454 -47.96 -32.44 -55.83
C LEU A 454 -48.43 -33.59 -56.72
N THR A 455 -47.54 -34.16 -57.54
CA THR A 455 -47.80 -35.38 -58.32
C THR A 455 -48.37 -36.48 -57.42
N ASP A 456 -49.17 -37.42 -57.95
CA ASP A 456 -49.90 -38.52 -57.25
C ASP A 456 -48.99 -39.57 -56.54
N GLN A 457 -47.79 -39.18 -56.15
CA GLN A 457 -46.76 -39.99 -55.52
C GLN A 457 -46.70 -39.65 -54.02
N HIS A 458 -46.40 -40.64 -53.18
CA HIS A 458 -46.18 -40.43 -51.75
C HIS A 458 -44.95 -39.52 -51.52
N GLY A 459 -45.14 -38.44 -50.77
CA GLY A 459 -44.06 -37.54 -50.34
C GLY A 459 -43.78 -37.63 -48.84
N GLU A 460 -42.66 -37.09 -48.39
CA GLU A 460 -42.30 -36.97 -46.98
C GLU A 460 -41.69 -35.60 -46.69
N VAL A 461 -42.15 -34.96 -45.61
CA VAL A 461 -41.54 -33.71 -45.12
C VAL A 461 -40.79 -34.00 -43.83
N ARG A 462 -39.54 -33.57 -43.78
CA ARG A 462 -38.67 -33.58 -42.60
C ARG A 462 -38.32 -32.16 -42.20
N ILE A 463 -38.31 -31.87 -40.91
CA ILE A 463 -37.89 -30.57 -40.38
C ILE A 463 -36.66 -30.76 -39.53
N PHE A 464 -35.61 -30.01 -39.82
CA PHE A 464 -34.34 -30.03 -39.11
C PHE A 464 -34.10 -28.70 -38.40
N HIS A 465 -33.53 -28.77 -37.20
CA HIS A 465 -32.90 -27.61 -36.56
C HIS A 465 -31.59 -27.25 -37.28
N SER A 466 -31.08 -26.03 -37.15
CA SER A 466 -29.82 -25.57 -37.78
C SER A 466 -28.62 -26.45 -37.43
N THR A 467 -28.63 -27.10 -36.27
CA THR A 467 -27.61 -28.06 -35.86
C THR A 467 -27.69 -29.43 -36.55
N GLY A 468 -28.64 -29.61 -37.49
CA GLY A 468 -28.86 -30.87 -38.22
C GLY A 468 -29.76 -31.89 -37.51
N ARG A 469 -30.23 -31.60 -36.30
CA ARG A 469 -31.14 -32.48 -35.54
C ARG A 469 -32.53 -32.53 -36.21
N LEU A 470 -33.06 -33.73 -36.48
CA LEU A 470 -34.44 -33.93 -36.95
C LEU A 470 -35.44 -33.60 -35.82
N VAL A 471 -36.38 -32.71 -36.09
CA VAL A 471 -37.35 -32.17 -35.13
C VAL A 471 -38.76 -32.67 -35.41
N ALA A 472 -39.13 -32.82 -36.68
CA ALA A 472 -40.42 -33.36 -37.07
C ALA A 472 -40.33 -34.09 -38.41
N GLU A 473 -41.15 -35.10 -38.59
CA GLU A 473 -41.31 -35.83 -39.85
C GLU A 473 -42.78 -36.14 -40.09
N ARG A 474 -43.24 -35.97 -41.34
CA ARG A 474 -44.63 -36.28 -41.71
C ARG A 474 -44.72 -36.73 -43.16
N ARG A 475 -45.40 -37.85 -43.39
CA ARG A 475 -45.74 -38.32 -44.74
C ARG A 475 -46.85 -37.46 -45.34
N VAL A 476 -46.74 -37.18 -46.64
CA VAL A 476 -47.71 -36.47 -47.45
C VAL A 476 -48.73 -37.48 -47.98
N ALA A 477 -49.97 -37.40 -47.52
CA ALA A 477 -51.07 -38.22 -48.04
C ALA A 477 -51.55 -37.69 -49.40
N SER A 478 -52.05 -38.58 -50.26
CA SER A 478 -52.61 -38.20 -51.57
C SER A 478 -53.75 -37.18 -51.39
N GLY A 479 -53.76 -36.12 -52.22
CA GLY A 479 -54.71 -35.02 -52.14
C GLY A 479 -54.40 -33.93 -51.08
N THR A 480 -53.36 -34.09 -50.26
CA THR A 480 -52.95 -33.05 -49.30
C THR A 480 -52.37 -31.85 -50.05
N GLN A 481 -52.78 -30.63 -49.67
CA GLN A 481 -52.29 -29.37 -50.26
C GLN A 481 -51.54 -28.48 -49.26
N THR A 482 -51.61 -28.81 -47.97
CA THR A 482 -50.93 -28.04 -46.92
C THR A 482 -50.59 -28.94 -45.74
N LEU A 483 -49.43 -28.73 -45.15
CA LEU A 483 -49.00 -29.31 -43.89
C LEU A 483 -48.68 -28.19 -42.90
N SER A 484 -49.13 -28.36 -41.66
CA SER A 484 -48.94 -27.39 -40.57
C SER A 484 -48.27 -28.06 -39.38
N TRP A 485 -47.35 -27.32 -38.76
CA TRP A 485 -46.70 -27.68 -37.50
C TRP A 485 -46.94 -26.58 -36.46
N ASN A 486 -47.19 -26.99 -35.21
CA ASN A 486 -47.17 -26.09 -34.06
C ASN A 486 -45.70 -25.97 -33.61
N VAL A 487 -45.18 -24.75 -33.63
CA VAL A 487 -43.78 -24.45 -33.31
C VAL A 487 -43.64 -23.64 -32.02
N HIS A 488 -44.74 -23.39 -31.30
CA HIS A 488 -44.76 -22.58 -30.07
C HIS A 488 -43.79 -23.09 -28.98
N HIS A 489 -43.50 -24.39 -28.96
CA HIS A 489 -42.60 -25.01 -27.98
C HIS A 489 -41.22 -25.35 -28.56
N TRP A 490 -40.95 -24.92 -29.79
CA TRP A 490 -39.64 -25.14 -30.41
C TRP A 490 -38.71 -24.02 -29.94
N PRO A 491 -37.44 -24.32 -29.61
CA PRO A 491 -36.46 -23.28 -29.30
C PRO A 491 -36.37 -22.23 -30.41
N SER A 492 -36.24 -20.95 -30.04
CA SER A 492 -36.02 -19.89 -31.02
C SER A 492 -34.74 -20.18 -31.81
N GLY A 493 -34.80 -20.09 -33.13
CA GLY A 493 -33.69 -20.50 -33.99
C GLY A 493 -34.05 -20.72 -35.44
N VAL A 494 -33.07 -21.18 -36.22
CA VAL A 494 -33.21 -21.43 -37.66
C VAL A 494 -33.53 -22.91 -37.91
N TYR A 495 -34.51 -23.15 -38.77
CA TYR A 495 -35.01 -24.46 -39.14
C TYR A 495 -35.05 -24.63 -40.66
N TRP A 496 -35.00 -25.89 -41.10
CA TRP A 496 -35.09 -26.29 -42.50
C TRP A 496 -36.20 -27.29 -42.71
N ALA A 497 -37.16 -26.98 -43.58
CA ALA A 497 -38.16 -27.92 -44.06
C ALA A 497 -37.66 -28.57 -45.35
N GLU A 498 -37.46 -29.88 -45.35
CA GLU A 498 -37.08 -30.70 -46.50
C GLU A 498 -38.28 -31.51 -46.98
N LEU A 499 -38.68 -31.35 -48.23
CA LEU A 499 -39.71 -32.16 -48.89
C LEU A 499 -39.06 -33.13 -49.87
N ILE A 500 -39.35 -34.41 -49.71
CA ILE A 500 -38.86 -35.51 -50.55
C ILE A 500 -40.02 -36.08 -51.35
N VAL A 501 -39.93 -36.05 -52.68
CA VAL A 501 -40.93 -36.60 -53.61
C VAL A 501 -40.20 -37.34 -54.73
N ALA A 502 -40.56 -38.61 -54.95
CA ALA A 502 -39.95 -39.45 -56.00
C ALA A 502 -38.40 -39.45 -56.00
N GLY A 503 -37.79 -39.39 -54.81
CA GLY A 503 -36.33 -39.37 -54.64
C GLY A 503 -35.67 -38.00 -54.84
N GLN A 504 -36.40 -36.98 -55.29
CA GLN A 504 -35.91 -35.59 -55.37
C GLN A 504 -36.22 -34.83 -54.09
N ARG A 505 -35.35 -33.88 -53.72
CA ARG A 505 -35.47 -33.09 -52.49
C ARG A 505 -35.54 -31.61 -52.81
N ALA A 506 -36.36 -30.90 -52.05
CA ALA A 506 -36.44 -29.43 -52.04
C ALA A 506 -36.41 -28.95 -50.59
N ARG A 507 -35.78 -27.79 -50.34
CA ARG A 507 -35.61 -27.25 -48.98
C ARG A 507 -36.04 -25.80 -48.87
N TRP A 508 -36.59 -25.44 -47.71
CA TRP A 508 -36.93 -24.07 -47.34
C TRP A 508 -36.43 -23.78 -45.92
N ARG A 509 -35.76 -22.63 -45.77
CA ARG A 509 -35.38 -22.10 -44.46
C ARG A 509 -36.55 -21.35 -43.83
N PHE A 510 -36.70 -21.50 -42.52
CA PHE A 510 -37.57 -20.63 -41.72
C PHE A 510 -37.02 -20.39 -40.31
N VAL A 511 -37.50 -19.33 -39.68
CA VAL A 511 -37.10 -18.92 -38.33
C VAL A 511 -38.26 -19.17 -37.38
N VAL A 512 -37.98 -19.75 -36.21
CA VAL A 512 -38.90 -19.76 -35.07
C VAL A 512 -38.46 -18.67 -34.09
N GLU A 513 -39.39 -17.78 -33.73
CA GLU A 513 -39.19 -16.69 -32.76
C GLU A 513 -39.66 -17.06 -31.37
#